data_AF-A0A2M7GK72-F1
#
_entry.id   AF-A0A2M7GK72-F1
#
_cell.length_a   1.000
_cell.length_b   1.000
_cell.length_c   1.000
_cell.angle_alpha   90.00
_cell.angle_beta   90.00
_cell.angle_gamma   90.00
#
_symmetry.space_group_name_H-M   'P 1'
#
loop_
_entity.id
_entity.type
_entity.pdbx_description
1 polymer ?
#
loop_
_entity_poly.entity_id
_entity_poly.type
_entity_poly.pdbx_seq_one_letter_code
_entity_poly.pdbx_strand_id
1 'polypeptide(L)'
;MTKAQNNAVNETIEQMTTAGNEAFKEGFEKSLKSVNELNAFQKENAEAVIASATIAGKNAEMLNSNAVAYAKTSMESAVAATKALTSAKSVQDMIEVQTDFVKSSMDMFLAELNKTSEIYSGAVKDVTKPINDRFAASVEMVQSAR
;
A
#
# COMPACT_ATOMS: atom_id res chain seq x y z
N MET A 1 20.55 -22.13 -67.79
CA MET A 1 21.12 -21.81 -66.46
C MET A 1 22.16 -22.86 -66.12
N THR A 2 23.32 -22.45 -65.60
CA THR A 2 24.43 -23.37 -65.25
C THR A 2 24.16 -24.07 -63.91
N LYS A 3 24.82 -25.22 -63.64
CA LYS A 3 24.71 -25.95 -62.34
C LYS A 3 24.96 -25.04 -61.13
N ALA A 4 25.85 -24.05 -61.26
CA ALA A 4 26.13 -23.06 -60.23
C ALA A 4 24.93 -22.14 -59.93
N GLN A 5 24.13 -21.77 -60.95
CA GLN A 5 22.91 -20.98 -60.75
C GLN A 5 21.81 -21.79 -60.05
N ASN A 6 21.67 -23.09 -60.34
CA ASN A 6 20.69 -23.95 -59.64
C ASN A 6 21.05 -24.18 -58.17
N ASN A 7 22.33 -24.38 -57.84
CA ASN A 7 22.76 -24.50 -56.44
C ASN A 7 22.55 -23.21 -55.65
N ALA A 8 22.89 -22.05 -56.23
CA ALA A 8 22.66 -20.76 -55.57
C ALA A 8 21.17 -20.48 -55.32
N VAL A 9 20.30 -20.86 -56.26
CA VAL A 9 18.84 -20.76 -56.07
C VAL A 9 18.34 -21.69 -54.95
N ASN A 10 18.83 -22.93 -54.89
CA ASN A 10 18.45 -23.86 -53.82
C ASN A 10 18.93 -23.40 -52.44
N GLU A 11 20.18 -22.93 -52.32
CA GLU A 11 20.71 -22.35 -51.06
C GLU A 11 19.91 -21.12 -50.63
N THR A 12 19.51 -20.26 -51.58
CA THR A 12 18.67 -19.09 -51.29
C THR A 12 17.29 -19.52 -50.77
N ILE A 13 16.69 -20.57 -51.33
CA ILE A 13 15.39 -21.11 -50.88
C ILE A 13 15.51 -21.72 -49.48
N GLU A 14 16.57 -22.49 -49.20
CA GLU A 14 16.82 -23.07 -47.86
C GLU A 14 17.06 -21.99 -46.81
N GLN A 15 17.83 -20.95 -47.13
CA GLN A 15 18.05 -19.80 -46.25
C GLN A 15 16.75 -19.03 -45.99
N MET A 16 15.94 -18.76 -47.01
CA MET A 16 14.66 -18.09 -46.84
C MET A 16 13.66 -18.94 -46.02
N THR A 17 13.66 -20.26 -46.21
CA THR A 17 12.82 -21.18 -45.42
C THR A 17 13.26 -21.22 -43.96
N THR A 18 14.57 -21.25 -43.71
CA THR A 18 15.14 -21.25 -42.35
C THR A 18 14.86 -19.93 -41.63
N ALA A 19 15.13 -18.80 -42.29
CA ALA A 19 14.84 -17.47 -41.74
C ALA A 19 13.33 -17.26 -41.49
N GLY A 20 12.47 -17.79 -42.36
CA GLY A 20 11.02 -17.78 -42.17
C GLY A 20 10.57 -18.58 -40.95
N ASN A 21 11.14 -19.77 -40.73
CA ASN A 21 10.85 -20.60 -39.57
C ASN A 21 11.36 -19.98 -38.26
N GLU A 22 12.54 -19.38 -38.26
CA GLU A 22 13.10 -18.67 -37.10
C GLU A 22 12.25 -17.44 -36.75
N ALA A 23 11.92 -16.60 -37.73
CA ALA A 23 11.05 -15.45 -37.53
C ALA A 23 9.65 -15.83 -37.02
N PHE A 24 9.09 -16.95 -37.51
CA PHE A 24 7.83 -17.47 -37.00
C PHE A 24 7.95 -17.93 -35.53
N LYS A 25 9.03 -18.65 -35.20
CA LYS A 25 9.27 -19.14 -33.83
C LYS A 25 9.48 -17.98 -32.85
N GLU A 26 10.30 -16.99 -33.21
CA GLU A 26 10.50 -15.78 -32.42
C GLU A 26 9.20 -14.98 -32.26
N GLY A 27 8.42 -14.84 -33.34
CA GLY A 27 7.11 -14.18 -33.29
C GLY A 27 6.14 -14.89 -32.35
N PHE A 28 6.12 -16.22 -32.37
CA PHE A 28 5.31 -17.03 -31.47
C PHE A 28 5.76 -16.92 -30.00
N GLU A 29 7.06 -17.05 -29.73
CA GLU A 29 7.63 -16.88 -28.39
C GLU A 29 7.36 -15.48 -27.83
N LYS A 30 7.51 -14.43 -28.66
CA LYS A 30 7.18 -13.06 -28.31
C LYS A 30 5.70 -12.90 -27.99
N SER A 31 4.80 -13.47 -28.80
CA SER A 31 3.36 -13.44 -28.54
C SER A 31 2.99 -14.13 -27.23
N LEU A 32 3.55 -15.31 -26.96
CA LEU A 32 3.32 -16.03 -25.70
C LEU A 32 3.82 -15.22 -24.49
N LYS A 33 5.02 -14.63 -24.61
CA LYS A 33 5.58 -13.77 -23.57
C LYS A 33 4.68 -12.57 -23.29
N SER A 34 4.23 -11.85 -24.33
CA SER A 34 3.33 -10.71 -24.17
C SER A 34 1.99 -11.06 -23.53
N VAL A 35 1.40 -12.23 -23.87
CA VAL A 35 0.16 -12.70 -23.21
C VAL A 35 0.39 -12.98 -21.72
N ASN A 36 1.51 -13.62 -21.37
CA ASN A 36 1.85 -13.89 -19.98
C ASN A 36 2.12 -12.60 -19.19
N GLU A 37 2.84 -11.63 -19.76
CA GLU A 37 3.10 -10.32 -19.16
C GLU A 37 1.81 -9.53 -18.95
N LEU A 38 0.89 -9.52 -19.93
CA LEU A 38 -0.42 -8.88 -19.79
C LEU A 38 -1.27 -9.53 -18.68
N ASN A 39 -1.29 -10.85 -18.60
CA ASN A 39 -2.01 -11.57 -17.55
C ASN A 39 -1.43 -11.27 -16.16
N ALA A 40 -0.09 -11.27 -16.04
CA ALA A 40 0.58 -10.91 -14.79
C ALA A 40 0.26 -9.46 -14.38
N PHE A 41 0.35 -8.52 -15.32
CA PHE A 41 0.05 -7.12 -15.08
C PHE A 41 -1.40 -6.91 -14.60
N GLN A 42 -2.38 -7.58 -15.22
CA GLN A 42 -3.78 -7.55 -14.76
C GLN A 42 -3.94 -8.09 -13.34
N LYS A 43 -3.29 -9.23 -13.04
CA LYS A 43 -3.30 -9.82 -11.70
C LYS A 43 -2.71 -8.87 -10.66
N GLU A 44 -1.56 -8.26 -10.95
CA GLU A 44 -0.90 -7.34 -10.03
C GLU A 44 -1.72 -6.06 -9.78
N ASN A 45 -2.51 -5.61 -10.77
CA ASN A 45 -3.45 -4.51 -10.56
C ASN A 45 -4.56 -4.88 -9.58
N ALA A 46 -5.11 -6.09 -9.67
CA ALA A 46 -6.09 -6.58 -8.70
C ALA A 46 -5.48 -6.72 -7.31
N GLU A 47 -4.27 -7.26 -7.20
CA GLU A 47 -3.52 -7.35 -5.94
C GLU A 47 -3.26 -5.97 -5.33
N ALA A 48 -2.94 -4.95 -6.13
CA ALA A 48 -2.74 -3.59 -5.65
C ALA A 48 -4.01 -2.98 -5.03
N VAL A 49 -5.18 -3.23 -5.62
CA VAL A 49 -6.47 -2.80 -5.05
C VAL A 49 -6.74 -3.51 -3.73
N ILE A 50 -6.52 -4.83 -3.68
CA ILE A 50 -6.69 -5.63 -2.45
C ILE A 50 -5.73 -5.16 -1.36
N ALA A 51 -4.47 -4.87 -1.70
CA ALA A 51 -3.48 -4.34 -0.77
C ALA A 51 -3.93 -2.98 -0.21
N SER A 52 -4.41 -2.08 -1.09
CA SER A 52 -4.92 -0.75 -0.68
C SER A 52 -6.11 -0.89 0.29
N ALA A 53 -7.06 -1.78 -0.01
CA ALA A 53 -8.20 -2.07 0.86
C ALA A 53 -7.77 -2.67 2.21
N THR A 54 -6.78 -3.57 2.20
CA THR A 54 -6.21 -4.17 3.42
C THR A 54 -5.55 -3.12 4.30
N ILE A 55 -4.78 -2.21 3.70
CA ILE A 55 -4.15 -1.09 4.42
C ILE A 55 -5.22 -0.17 5.01
N ALA A 56 -6.25 0.18 4.24
CA ALA A 56 -7.37 0.98 4.74
C ALA A 56 -8.06 0.32 5.94
N GLY A 57 -8.29 -1.00 5.88
CA GLY A 57 -8.84 -1.78 7.00
C GLY A 57 -7.96 -1.71 8.25
N LYS A 58 -6.64 -1.90 8.12
CA LYS A 58 -5.70 -1.78 9.24
C LYS A 58 -5.70 -0.37 9.86
N ASN A 59 -5.81 0.68 9.04
CA ASN A 59 -5.89 2.05 9.53
C ASN A 59 -7.17 2.29 10.34
N ALA A 60 -8.30 1.72 9.89
CA ALA A 60 -9.55 1.77 10.64
C ALA A 60 -9.44 1.01 11.98
N GLU A 61 -8.80 -0.16 11.99
CA GLU A 61 -8.53 -0.92 13.23
C GLU A 61 -7.65 -0.12 14.21
N MET A 62 -6.61 0.56 13.72
CA MET A 62 -5.76 1.41 14.55
C MET A 62 -6.53 2.58 15.16
N LEU A 63 -7.37 3.28 14.38
CA LEU A 63 -8.21 4.35 14.91
C LEU A 63 -9.16 3.85 16.00
N ASN A 64 -9.81 2.71 15.77
CA ASN A 64 -10.69 2.10 16.77
C ASN A 64 -9.92 1.71 18.04
N SER A 65 -8.74 1.10 17.90
CA SER A 65 -7.89 0.74 19.03
C SER A 65 -7.45 1.97 19.83
N ASN A 66 -7.12 3.07 19.14
CA ASN A 66 -6.74 4.33 19.76
C ASN A 66 -7.90 4.92 20.57
N ALA A 67 -9.10 4.97 19.99
CA ALA A 67 -10.30 5.46 20.68
C ALA A 67 -10.64 4.63 21.93
N VAL A 68 -10.54 3.31 21.85
CA VAL A 68 -10.75 2.41 23.01
C VAL A 68 -9.71 2.66 24.10
N ALA A 69 -8.44 2.85 23.73
CA ALA A 69 -7.37 3.14 24.70
C ALA A 69 -7.59 4.50 25.39
N TYR A 70 -7.98 5.53 24.64
CA TYR A 70 -8.33 6.85 25.19
C TYR A 70 -9.52 6.76 26.17
N ALA A 71 -10.60 6.04 25.79
CA ALA A 71 -11.77 5.86 26.64
C ALA A 71 -11.42 5.15 27.96
N LYS A 72 -10.60 4.09 27.89
CA LYS A 72 -10.12 3.37 29.07
C LYS A 72 -9.31 4.29 29.99
N THR A 73 -8.34 5.00 29.44
CA THR A 73 -7.46 5.89 30.23
C THR A 73 -8.25 7.05 30.85
N SER A 74 -9.21 7.61 30.12
CA SER A 74 -10.10 8.66 30.62
C SER A 74 -10.94 8.18 31.81
N MET A 75 -11.46 6.95 31.74
CA MET A 75 -12.22 6.35 32.83
C MET A 75 -11.34 6.11 34.07
N GLU A 76 -10.13 5.57 33.87
CA GLU A 76 -9.17 5.36 34.96
C GLU A 76 -8.79 6.69 35.64
N SER A 77 -8.55 7.76 34.85
CA SER A 77 -8.27 9.10 35.35
C SER A 77 -9.43 9.67 36.17
N ALA A 78 -10.67 9.55 35.68
CA ALA A 78 -11.86 10.04 36.38
C ALA A 78 -12.10 9.31 37.71
N VAL A 79 -11.90 7.99 37.74
CA VAL A 79 -11.99 7.19 38.98
C VAL A 79 -10.90 7.62 39.97
N ALA A 80 -9.68 7.83 39.49
CA ALA A 80 -8.57 8.30 40.33
C ALA A 80 -8.87 9.68 40.95
N ALA A 81 -9.34 10.64 40.14
CA ALA A 81 -9.71 11.98 40.60
C ALA A 81 -10.85 11.93 41.63
N THR A 82 -11.88 11.10 41.39
CA THR A 82 -12.99 10.92 42.34
C THR A 82 -12.49 10.38 43.68
N LYS A 83 -11.63 9.35 43.65
CA LYS A 83 -11.04 8.78 44.87
C LYS A 83 -10.20 9.81 45.63
N ALA A 84 -9.40 10.60 44.91
CA ALA A 84 -8.59 11.66 45.49
C ALA A 84 -9.46 12.76 46.12
N LEU A 85 -10.52 13.21 45.44
CA LEU A 85 -11.49 14.17 45.98
C LEU A 85 -12.15 13.67 47.26
N THR A 86 -12.60 12.41 47.31
CA THR A 86 -13.22 11.85 48.54
C THR A 86 -12.25 11.72 49.72
N SER A 87 -10.93 11.74 49.45
CA SER A 87 -9.88 11.63 50.48
C SER A 87 -9.29 12.99 50.87
N ALA A 88 -9.71 14.09 50.21
CA ALA A 88 -9.23 15.44 50.45
C ALA A 88 -9.66 15.92 51.84
N LYS A 89 -8.73 16.56 52.58
CA LYS A 89 -8.97 17.04 53.96
C LYS A 89 -9.19 18.54 54.04
N SER A 90 -8.93 19.26 52.95
CA SER A 90 -9.03 20.70 52.88
C SER A 90 -9.54 21.17 51.50
N VAL A 91 -9.96 22.44 51.43
CA VAL A 91 -10.31 23.08 50.14
C VAL A 91 -9.10 23.16 49.22
N GLN A 92 -7.90 23.33 49.78
CA GLN A 92 -6.68 23.38 49.00
C GLN A 92 -6.37 22.03 48.34
N ASP A 93 -6.52 20.93 49.09
CA ASP A 93 -6.38 19.56 48.56
C ASP A 93 -7.37 19.32 47.40
N MET A 94 -8.61 19.81 47.51
CA MET A 94 -9.60 19.70 46.44
C MET A 94 -9.19 20.48 45.18
N ILE A 95 -8.65 21.69 45.35
CA ILE A 95 -8.16 22.51 44.22
C ILE A 95 -6.99 21.82 43.53
N GLU A 96 -6.06 21.22 44.28
CA GLU A 96 -4.94 20.46 43.71
C GLU A 96 -5.45 19.27 42.89
N VAL A 97 -6.35 18.45 43.44
CA VAL A 97 -6.93 17.31 42.70
C VAL A 97 -7.64 17.75 41.42
N GLN A 98 -8.41 18.83 41.47
CA GLN A 98 -9.10 19.37 40.29
C GLN A 98 -8.09 19.88 39.25
N THR A 99 -7.03 20.55 39.69
CA THR A 99 -5.97 21.08 38.81
C THR A 99 -5.21 19.94 38.12
N ASP A 100 -4.84 18.92 38.86
CA ASP A 100 -4.14 17.75 38.34
C ASP A 100 -5.01 16.95 37.36
N PHE A 101 -6.29 16.77 37.67
CA PHE A 101 -7.24 16.11 36.77
C PHE A 101 -7.41 16.88 35.45
N VAL A 102 -7.54 18.22 35.51
CA VAL A 102 -7.63 19.05 34.31
C VAL A 102 -6.35 18.95 33.49
N LYS A 103 -5.19 19.04 34.14
CA LYS A 103 -3.89 18.92 33.47
C LYS A 103 -3.74 17.56 32.78
N SER A 104 -4.02 16.46 33.49
CA SER A 104 -3.92 15.10 32.90
C SER A 104 -4.91 14.92 31.75
N SER A 105 -6.13 15.46 31.87
CA SER A 105 -7.13 15.41 30.82
C SER A 105 -6.69 16.15 29.56
N MET A 106 -6.04 17.31 29.71
CA MET A 106 -5.47 18.04 28.58
C MET A 106 -4.32 17.27 27.92
N ASP A 107 -3.41 16.70 28.71
CA ASP A 107 -2.28 15.93 28.20
C ASP A 107 -2.76 14.68 27.43
N MET A 108 -3.75 13.95 27.97
CA MET A 108 -4.38 12.80 27.30
C MET A 108 -5.06 13.20 25.99
N PHE A 109 -5.79 14.30 25.99
CA PHE A 109 -6.48 14.78 24.79
C PHE A 109 -5.50 15.19 23.68
N LEU A 110 -4.42 15.90 24.04
CA LEU A 110 -3.37 16.27 23.08
C LEU A 110 -2.68 15.03 22.52
N ALA A 111 -2.42 14.02 23.36
CA ALA A 111 -1.87 12.74 22.90
C ALA A 111 -2.79 12.04 21.89
N GLU A 112 -4.10 11.98 22.17
CA GLU A 112 -5.10 11.40 21.28
C GLU A 112 -5.20 12.14 19.93
N LEU A 113 -5.20 13.47 19.97
CA LEU A 113 -5.20 14.30 18.77
C LEU A 113 -3.96 14.06 17.90
N ASN A 114 -2.77 14.07 18.51
CA ASN A 114 -1.53 13.83 17.80
C ASN A 114 -1.54 12.45 17.14
N LYS A 115 -1.95 11.42 17.89
CA LYS A 115 -1.98 10.05 17.37
C LYS A 115 -2.99 9.87 16.25
N THR A 116 -4.18 10.47 16.37
CA THR A 116 -5.19 10.46 15.31
C THR A 116 -4.68 11.17 14.05
N SER A 117 -3.97 12.30 14.21
CA SER A 117 -3.38 13.04 13.10
C SER A 117 -2.28 12.24 12.39
N GLU A 118 -1.42 11.55 13.15
CA GLU A 118 -0.39 10.64 12.60
C GLU A 118 -1.02 9.50 11.80
N ILE A 119 -2.05 8.85 12.35
CA ILE A 119 -2.75 7.76 11.65
C ILE A 119 -3.37 8.28 10.35
N TYR A 120 -4.05 9.43 10.39
CA TYR A 120 -4.72 9.97 9.21
C TYR A 120 -3.74 10.39 8.11
N SER A 121 -2.66 11.07 8.48
CA SER A 121 -1.63 11.52 7.53
C SER A 121 -0.85 10.35 6.91
N GLY A 122 -0.54 9.32 7.70
CA GLY A 122 0.05 8.07 7.19
C GLY A 122 -0.92 7.30 6.29
N ALA A 123 -2.18 7.20 6.69
CA ALA A 123 -3.19 6.40 6.00
C ALA A 123 -3.39 6.79 4.53
N VAL A 124 -3.46 8.08 4.23
CA VAL A 124 -3.65 8.56 2.85
C VAL A 124 -2.48 8.13 1.96
N LYS A 125 -1.25 8.25 2.48
CA LYS A 125 -0.04 7.87 1.74
C LYS A 125 0.01 6.35 1.54
N ASP A 126 -0.27 5.58 2.57
CA ASP A 126 -0.15 4.14 2.53
C ASP A 126 -1.23 3.49 1.66
N VAL A 127 -2.47 4.02 1.66
CA VAL A 127 -3.58 3.51 0.84
C VAL A 127 -3.35 3.80 -0.65
N THR A 128 -2.72 4.93 -1.00
CA THR A 128 -2.51 5.30 -2.40
C THR A 128 -1.25 4.69 -2.99
N LYS A 129 -0.29 4.29 -2.16
CA LYS A 129 1.00 3.76 -2.61
C LYS A 129 0.89 2.57 -3.59
N PRO A 130 0.10 1.50 -3.33
CA PRO A 130 0.02 0.37 -4.24
C PRO A 130 -0.47 0.78 -5.64
N ILE A 131 -1.42 1.71 -5.71
CA ILE A 131 -1.94 2.24 -6.97
C ILE A 131 -0.89 3.08 -7.70
N ASN A 132 -0.15 3.94 -6.99
CA ASN A 132 0.95 4.72 -7.56
C ASN A 132 2.05 3.80 -8.13
N ASP A 133 2.37 2.71 -7.43
CA ASP A 133 3.35 1.72 -7.90
C ASP A 133 2.87 1.01 -9.18
N ARG A 134 1.56 0.82 -9.38
CA ARG A 134 0.98 0.31 -10.63
C ARG A 134 0.99 1.33 -11.76
N PHE A 135 0.77 2.60 -11.45
CA PHE A 135 0.92 3.66 -12.42
C PHE A 135 2.36 3.72 -12.96
N ALA A 136 3.37 3.63 -12.09
CA ALA A 136 4.78 3.55 -12.50
C ALA A 136 5.06 2.32 -13.38
N ALA A 137 4.58 1.14 -12.97
CA ALA A 137 4.72 -0.09 -13.76
C ALA A 137 4.05 0.00 -15.14
N SER A 138 2.92 0.72 -15.25
CA SER A 138 2.24 0.96 -16.52
C SER A 138 3.12 1.76 -17.48
N VAL A 139 3.85 2.77 -16.97
CA VAL A 139 4.78 3.58 -17.76
C VAL A 139 5.94 2.73 -18.27
N GLU A 140 6.52 1.89 -17.41
CA GLU A 140 7.61 0.96 -17.78
C GLU A 140 7.15 -0.04 -18.85
N MET A 141 5.94 -0.59 -18.72
CA MET A 141 5.37 -1.50 -19.71
C MET A 141 5.27 -0.84 -21.09
N VAL A 142 4.76 0.39 -21.16
CA VAL A 142 4.67 1.15 -22.42
C VAL A 142 6.06 1.45 -23.01
N GLN A 143 7.06 1.69 -22.16
CA GLN A 143 8.44 1.89 -22.61
C GLN A 143 9.06 0.61 -23.17
N SER A 144 8.85 -0.55 -22.52
CA SER A 144 9.37 -1.84 -22.97
C SER A 144 8.73 -2.36 -24.27
N ALA A 145 7.55 -1.84 -24.63
CA ALA A 145 6.84 -2.19 -25.85
C ALA A 145 7.26 -1.35 -27.07
N ARG A 146 8.06 -0.29 -26.88
CA ARG A 146 8.66 0.52 -27.95
C ARG A 146 10.01 -0.05 -28.38
#